data_AF-A0A938RWC3-F1
#
_entry.id   AF-A0A938RWC3-F1
#
_cell.length_a   1.000
_cell.length_b   1.000
_cell.length_c   1.000
_cell.angle_alpha   90.00
_cell.angle_beta   90.00
_cell.angle_gamma   90.00
#
_symmetry.space_group_name_H-M   'P 1'
#
loop_
_entity.id
_entity.type
_entity.pdbx_description
1 polymer ?
#
loop_
_entity_poly.entity_id
_entity_poly.type
_entity_poly.pdbx_seq_one_letter_code
_entity_poly.pdbx_strand_id
1 'polypeptide(L)'
;RDLRRELARARALAEAVLNRLRQGRPGARLLRRSLPAARPGREGTSAPPVSAGHSLHPGAGARSARRGDRRGGARVVTRAALALCLLALAAPGAHAQDAVPEAPFKEGDVLGFEQVEKLRSYLPEQFWEHREFFFYEGMQIEIGPKNRDYGESKVFEDATARWQKEAAIGRDGALVGYVAGRPFATEKIDCKSDPQAALKIIWNFNKSWNGSGWKTSFFYSYWDRGEQLPLFYKGSSEGVALSQRVEPQYVESRGDVFEKEKRLAGGGVTVTEPFDARGIMTLSYRYKASDGPLDEARNDDLWVYIPDLRRVRRISQAQRTDSIQGTDFTMDDLRSFSGVPPQYEWTCLEERRLIHPTNATRLGYPYRDDYNYGPYGFSYANDRWELRDAFLVRFNPKNEDHPYHHKDIWIDKQTYQPLYSSAYDRKKELWKLIWHNFRWTEDWLGKTPETTDPLARDGVYNPPWEGVDEVRTLRLASQIIVNVQSGTGNRIEVWNNKGGPPPSKGEIRRLVDIGRLNKGR
;
A
#
# COMPACT_ATOMS: atom_id res chain seq x y z
N ARG A 1 16.67 31.16 -42.06
CA ARG A 1 15.59 30.26 -42.55
C ARG A 1 15.59 28.89 -41.85
N ASP A 2 16.53 28.66 -40.94
CA ASP A 2 17.13 27.33 -40.75
C ASP A 2 16.47 26.55 -39.61
N LEU A 3 15.88 27.26 -38.64
CA LEU A 3 14.97 26.69 -37.65
C LEU A 3 13.82 25.87 -38.30
N ARG A 4 13.31 26.28 -39.47
CA ARG A 4 12.31 25.50 -40.22
C ARG A 4 12.89 24.23 -40.87
N ARG A 5 14.19 24.23 -41.22
CA ARG A 5 14.90 23.04 -41.73
C ARG A 5 15.21 22.06 -40.61
N GLU A 6 15.54 22.55 -39.41
CA GLU A 6 15.75 21.69 -38.24
C GLU A 6 14.45 21.08 -37.73
N LEU A 7 13.35 21.84 -37.63
CA LEU A 7 12.03 21.28 -37.32
C LEU A 7 11.59 20.21 -38.34
N ALA A 8 11.86 20.41 -39.63
CA ALA A 8 11.58 19.41 -40.67
C ALA A 8 12.41 18.13 -40.47
N ARG A 9 13.70 18.26 -40.16
CA ARG A 9 14.59 17.12 -39.85
C ARG A 9 14.15 16.37 -38.60
N ALA A 10 13.85 17.08 -37.51
CA ALA A 10 13.38 16.48 -36.26
C ALA A 10 12.06 15.73 -36.44
N ARG A 11 11.11 16.29 -37.21
CA ARG A 11 9.82 15.65 -37.51
C ARG A 11 10.00 14.39 -38.37
N ALA A 12 10.82 14.44 -39.41
CA ALA A 12 11.13 13.27 -40.23
C ALA A 12 11.83 12.15 -39.42
N LEU A 13 12.71 12.51 -38.47
CA LEU A 13 13.35 11.55 -37.58
C LEU A 13 12.33 10.88 -36.63
N ALA A 14 11.40 11.66 -36.07
CA ALA A 14 10.34 11.14 -35.20
C ALA A 14 9.38 10.20 -35.96
N GLU A 15 8.97 10.55 -37.18
CA GLU A 15 8.13 9.70 -38.03
C GLU A 15 8.86 8.40 -38.44
N ALA A 16 10.17 8.46 -38.70
CA ALA A 16 10.98 7.26 -38.97
C ALA A 16 11.10 6.33 -37.75
N VAL A 17 11.22 6.87 -36.53
CA VAL A 17 11.22 6.09 -35.28
C VAL A 17 9.84 5.46 -35.03
N LEU A 18 8.76 6.24 -35.17
CA LEU A 18 7.39 5.74 -34.99
C LEU A 18 7.03 4.64 -35.99
N ASN A 19 7.47 4.74 -37.24
CA ASN A 19 7.24 3.70 -38.24
C ASN A 19 8.07 2.42 -37.97
N ARG A 20 9.28 2.52 -37.39
CA ARG A 20 10.01 1.33 -36.92
C ARG A 20 9.32 0.65 -35.75
N LEU A 21 8.84 1.43 -34.76
CA LEU A 21 8.09 0.90 -33.62
C LEU A 21 6.79 0.19 -34.05
N ARG A 22 6.09 0.72 -35.07
CA ARG A 22 4.89 0.11 -35.66
C ARG A 22 5.13 -1.17 -36.48
N GLN A 23 6.37 -1.52 -36.81
CA GLN A 23 6.71 -2.69 -37.64
C GLN A 23 7.44 -3.81 -36.87
N GLY A 24 7.69 -3.64 -35.57
CA GLY A 24 8.42 -4.60 -34.75
C GLY A 24 7.57 -5.77 -34.24
N ARG A 25 7.64 -6.94 -34.90
CA ARG A 25 7.40 -8.23 -34.21
C ARG A 25 8.59 -8.56 -33.28
N PRO A 26 8.37 -9.30 -32.18
CA PRO A 26 9.38 -9.46 -31.14
C PRO A 26 10.52 -10.42 -31.52
N GLY A 27 11.73 -10.15 -30.99
CA GLY A 27 12.82 -11.12 -30.92
C GLY A 27 14.07 -10.78 -31.75
N ALA A 28 15.04 -10.09 -31.14
CA ALA A 28 16.43 -10.04 -31.63
C ALA A 28 17.40 -9.95 -30.45
N ARG A 29 18.47 -10.77 -30.46
CA ARG A 29 19.51 -10.78 -29.42
C ARG A 29 20.37 -9.52 -29.49
N LEU A 30 20.67 -8.89 -28.36
CA LEU A 30 21.73 -7.89 -28.28
C LEU A 30 23.11 -8.52 -28.52
N LEU A 31 23.88 -7.92 -29.42
CA LEU A 31 25.21 -8.37 -29.80
C LEU A 31 26.23 -8.03 -28.69
N ARG A 32 26.90 -9.05 -28.14
CA ARG A 32 28.12 -8.85 -27.34
C ARG A 32 29.19 -8.19 -28.23
N ARG A 33 29.70 -7.02 -27.84
CA ARG A 33 30.98 -6.50 -28.35
C ARG A 33 32.13 -7.05 -27.50
N SER A 34 33.11 -7.63 -28.16
CA SER A 34 34.31 -8.22 -27.56
C SER A 34 35.38 -7.17 -27.26
N LEU A 35 35.99 -7.27 -26.07
CA LEU A 35 37.32 -6.69 -25.79
C LEU A 35 38.41 -7.73 -26.10
N PRO A 36 39.64 -7.30 -26.46
CA PRO A 36 40.71 -8.21 -26.90
C PRO A 36 41.32 -9.02 -25.74
N ALA A 37 41.87 -10.19 -26.07
CA ALA A 37 42.37 -11.16 -25.10
C ALA A 37 43.85 -10.97 -24.72
N ALA A 38 44.18 -11.26 -23.46
CA ALA A 38 45.53 -11.63 -23.04
C ALA A 38 45.75 -13.15 -23.23
N ARG A 39 47.00 -13.59 -23.43
CA ARG A 39 47.37 -15.01 -23.65
C ARG A 39 47.87 -15.70 -22.35
N PRO A 40 47.85 -17.04 -22.28
CA PRO A 40 47.84 -17.78 -21.01
C PRO A 40 49.21 -18.27 -20.52
N GLY A 41 49.25 -18.64 -19.23
CA GLY A 41 50.29 -19.48 -18.64
C GLY A 41 49.82 -20.94 -18.46
N ARG A 42 50.74 -21.88 -18.69
CA ARG A 42 50.71 -23.33 -18.36
C ARG A 42 51.11 -23.51 -16.88
N GLU A 43 51.03 -24.64 -16.18
CA GLU A 43 50.43 -26.00 -16.23
C GLU A 43 50.52 -26.51 -14.76
N GLY A 44 49.86 -27.55 -14.24
CA GLY A 44 48.92 -28.56 -14.74
C GLY A 44 48.79 -29.71 -13.71
N THR A 45 48.05 -30.78 -14.01
CA THR A 45 48.04 -32.11 -13.31
C THR A 45 47.61 -32.17 -11.81
N SER A 46 47.01 -33.24 -11.26
CA SER A 46 46.55 -34.55 -11.78
C SER A 46 45.49 -35.20 -10.85
N ALA A 47 44.77 -36.21 -11.36
CA ALA A 47 43.95 -37.21 -10.64
C ALA A 47 44.06 -38.55 -11.41
N PRO A 48 43.31 -39.67 -11.14
CA PRO A 48 42.43 -40.08 -10.02
C PRO A 48 42.98 -41.44 -9.46
N PRO A 49 42.29 -42.63 -9.30
CA PRO A 49 40.87 -43.05 -9.21
C PRO A 49 40.55 -44.16 -8.14
N VAL A 50 39.44 -44.93 -8.37
CA VAL A 50 39.00 -46.25 -7.80
C VAL A 50 37.82 -46.16 -6.78
N SER A 51 36.53 -46.43 -7.11
CA SER A 51 35.76 -47.70 -7.39
C SER A 51 35.12 -48.35 -6.12
N ALA A 52 34.04 -49.17 -6.10
CA ALA A 52 32.90 -49.47 -7.01
C ALA A 52 31.89 -50.49 -6.34
N GLY A 53 30.69 -50.70 -6.91
CA GLY A 53 29.70 -51.76 -6.56
C GLY A 53 28.24 -51.23 -6.48
N HIS A 54 27.16 -51.77 -7.09
CA HIS A 54 26.59 -53.15 -7.17
C HIS A 54 25.85 -53.58 -5.87
N SER A 55 24.57 -53.99 -5.82
CA SER A 55 23.46 -54.13 -6.82
C SER A 55 22.07 -53.88 -6.13
N LEU A 56 20.86 -54.37 -6.44
CA LEU A 56 20.24 -55.39 -7.35
C LEU A 56 18.71 -55.12 -7.53
N HIS A 57 17.95 -56.07 -8.11
CA HIS A 57 16.46 -56.14 -8.25
C HIS A 57 15.98 -57.58 -7.89
N PRO A 58 14.68 -58.02 -7.95
CA PRO A 58 13.40 -57.41 -8.44
C PRO A 58 12.36 -57.25 -7.27
N GLY A 59 11.02 -57.17 -7.38
CA GLY A 59 10.03 -56.95 -8.48
C GLY A 59 8.67 -57.69 -8.25
N ALA A 60 7.64 -57.34 -9.06
CA ALA A 60 6.21 -57.79 -8.97
C ALA A 60 5.44 -57.33 -7.70
N GLY A 61 4.09 -57.28 -7.65
CA GLY A 61 3.02 -57.57 -8.64
C GLY A 61 1.74 -56.74 -8.36
N ALA A 62 0.59 -57.02 -9.00
CA ALA A 62 -0.51 -56.05 -9.09
C ALA A 62 -1.96 -56.57 -8.89
N ARG A 63 -2.85 -55.64 -8.46
CA ARG A 63 -4.33 -55.55 -8.66
C ARG A 63 -5.32 -56.51 -7.93
N SER A 64 -6.09 -55.87 -7.02
CA SER A 64 -7.56 -55.85 -6.92
C SER A 64 -8.42 -57.09 -6.55
N ALA A 65 -8.96 -57.04 -5.33
CA ALA A 65 -10.40 -57.02 -4.98
C ALA A 65 -11.37 -58.17 -5.36
N ARG A 66 -12.18 -58.61 -4.37
CA ARG A 66 -13.61 -58.94 -4.53
C ARG A 66 -14.41 -58.84 -3.21
N ARG A 67 -15.74 -58.74 -3.32
CA ARG A 67 -16.73 -58.63 -2.22
C ARG A 67 -17.14 -60.00 -1.65
N GLY A 68 -17.57 -60.00 -0.38
CA GLY A 68 -18.53 -60.93 0.23
C GLY A 68 -19.54 -60.13 1.07
N ASP A 69 -20.76 -60.64 1.31
CA ASP A 69 -21.88 -59.85 1.86
C ASP A 69 -22.83 -60.70 2.75
N ARG A 70 -23.62 -60.01 3.61
CA ARG A 70 -24.88 -60.42 4.28
C ARG A 70 -24.92 -61.43 5.45
N ARG A 71 -25.46 -60.90 6.57
CA ARG A 71 -26.77 -61.23 7.23
C ARG A 71 -26.79 -61.90 8.62
N GLY A 72 -27.77 -61.45 9.42
CA GLY A 72 -28.22 -62.03 10.71
C GLY A 72 -27.80 -61.18 11.92
N GLY A 73 -28.67 -60.69 12.82
CA GLY A 73 -30.13 -60.52 12.75
C GLY A 73 -30.87 -61.01 14.02
N ALA A 74 -31.78 -60.18 14.57
CA ALA A 74 -32.71 -60.50 15.69
C ALA A 74 -32.04 -60.68 17.09
N ARG A 75 -32.68 -60.43 18.25
CA ARG A 75 -34.01 -59.86 18.62
C ARG A 75 -34.07 -59.51 20.13
N VAL A 76 -35.01 -58.64 20.56
CA VAL A 76 -35.80 -58.71 21.84
C VAL A 76 -35.01 -58.52 23.17
N VAL A 77 -35.09 -57.37 23.88
CA VAL A 77 -36.15 -56.88 24.84
C VAL A 77 -35.85 -57.29 26.32
N THR A 78 -36.12 -56.53 27.41
CA THR A 78 -36.45 -55.09 27.69
C THR A 78 -36.54 -54.83 29.21
N ARG A 79 -36.10 -53.65 29.71
CA ARG A 79 -36.29 -53.08 31.09
C ARG A 79 -35.63 -53.87 32.25
N ALA A 80 -35.39 -53.31 33.43
CA ALA A 80 -35.66 -51.98 34.00
C ALA A 80 -34.34 -51.35 34.54
N ALA A 81 -34.22 -50.08 34.96
CA ALA A 81 -35.21 -49.23 35.63
C ALA A 81 -35.09 -47.71 35.35
N LEU A 82 -36.02 -47.00 36.00
CA LEU A 82 -36.40 -45.57 36.08
C LEU A 82 -35.26 -44.52 35.95
N ALA A 83 -35.52 -43.25 35.59
CA ALA A 83 -36.77 -42.48 35.80
C ALA A 83 -37.12 -41.44 34.71
N LEU A 84 -38.34 -40.90 34.87
CA LEU A 84 -39.05 -39.77 34.23
C LEU A 84 -38.20 -38.76 33.43
N CYS A 85 -38.51 -38.46 32.17
CA CYS A 85 -39.68 -37.70 31.64
C CYS A 85 -39.57 -36.17 31.83
N LEU A 86 -39.51 -35.46 30.70
CA LEU A 86 -40.53 -34.45 30.34
C LEU A 86 -40.54 -34.20 28.82
N LEU A 87 -41.60 -33.58 28.31
CA LEU A 87 -41.89 -33.45 26.88
C LEU A 87 -41.14 -32.29 26.22
N ALA A 88 -40.80 -32.47 24.94
CA ALA A 88 -40.19 -31.43 24.12
C ALA A 88 -41.21 -30.36 23.72
N LEU A 89 -40.92 -29.11 24.08
CA LEU A 89 -41.41 -27.94 23.34
C LEU A 89 -40.37 -27.62 22.26
N ALA A 90 -40.77 -27.68 21.00
CA ALA A 90 -39.90 -27.35 19.88
C ALA A 90 -39.74 -25.83 19.77
N ALA A 91 -38.55 -25.31 20.12
CA ALA A 91 -38.13 -23.97 19.74
C ALA A 91 -37.58 -23.99 18.30
N PRO A 92 -37.88 -22.98 17.45
CA PRO A 92 -37.26 -22.87 16.14
C PRO A 92 -35.75 -22.66 16.28
N GLY A 93 -34.99 -23.08 15.25
CA GLY A 93 -33.54 -23.22 15.34
C GLY A 93 -32.82 -21.96 15.82
N ALA A 94 -32.06 -22.10 16.91
CA ALA A 94 -31.01 -21.14 17.22
C ALA A 94 -30.04 -21.12 16.03
N HIS A 95 -29.83 -19.95 15.42
CA HIS A 95 -28.80 -19.79 14.42
C HIS A 95 -27.46 -20.19 15.03
N ALA A 96 -26.81 -21.19 14.44
CA ALA A 96 -25.36 -21.26 14.55
C ALA A 96 -24.83 -19.95 13.95
N GLN A 97 -24.29 -19.08 14.79
CA GLN A 97 -23.33 -18.10 14.31
C GLN A 97 -22.16 -18.92 13.78
N ASP A 98 -21.93 -18.89 12.47
CA ASP A 98 -20.85 -19.67 11.85
C ASP A 98 -19.54 -19.30 12.53
N ALA A 99 -19.04 -20.21 13.38
CA ALA A 99 -17.83 -20.01 14.14
C ALA A 99 -16.68 -19.98 13.14
N VAL A 100 -16.20 -18.77 12.81
CA VAL A 100 -15.06 -18.54 11.92
C VAL A 100 -13.94 -19.48 12.37
N PRO A 101 -13.51 -20.43 11.51
CA PRO A 101 -12.55 -21.45 11.91
C PRO A 101 -11.32 -20.80 12.53
N GLU A 102 -10.86 -21.33 13.66
CA GLU A 102 -9.66 -20.80 14.30
C GLU A 102 -8.48 -20.87 13.32
N ALA A 103 -7.67 -19.80 13.29
CA ALA A 103 -6.59 -19.70 12.34
C ALA A 103 -5.61 -20.87 12.51
N PRO A 104 -5.06 -21.46 11.43
CA PRO A 104 -4.12 -22.56 11.51
C PRO A 104 -2.72 -22.13 12.02
N PHE A 105 -2.64 -20.98 12.66
CA PHE A 105 -1.49 -20.31 13.23
C PHE A 105 -1.96 -19.40 14.39
N LYS A 106 -1.09 -19.16 15.37
CA LYS A 106 -1.35 -18.36 16.56
C LYS A 106 -0.28 -17.28 16.76
N GLU A 107 -0.58 -16.32 17.62
CA GLU A 107 0.37 -15.29 18.08
C GLU A 107 1.66 -15.94 18.61
N GLY A 108 2.81 -15.45 18.12
CA GLY A 108 4.14 -15.99 18.42
C GLY A 108 4.58 -17.21 17.59
N ASP A 109 3.74 -17.75 16.70
CA ASP A 109 4.23 -18.71 15.69
C ASP A 109 5.19 -18.01 14.72
N VAL A 110 6.23 -18.72 14.27
CA VAL A 110 7.06 -18.32 13.14
C VAL A 110 6.79 -19.27 11.97
N LEU A 111 6.31 -18.74 10.85
CA LEU A 111 5.97 -19.52 9.65
C LEU A 111 7.06 -19.42 8.59
N GLY A 112 7.60 -20.57 8.18
CA GLY A 112 8.51 -20.69 7.04
C GLY A 112 7.77 -20.92 5.71
N PHE A 113 8.53 -20.99 4.61
CA PHE A 113 8.00 -21.19 3.25
C PHE A 113 7.08 -22.41 3.12
N GLU A 114 7.45 -23.55 3.70
CA GLU A 114 6.64 -24.80 3.71
C GLU A 114 5.28 -24.67 4.40
N GLN A 115 5.01 -23.56 5.10
CA GLN A 115 3.80 -23.34 5.88
C GLN A 115 2.86 -22.29 5.28
N VAL A 116 3.19 -21.69 4.13
CA VAL A 116 2.41 -20.56 3.57
C VAL A 116 0.97 -20.89 3.19
N GLU A 117 0.64 -22.15 2.88
CA GLU A 117 -0.74 -22.57 2.59
C GLU A 117 -1.70 -22.26 3.76
N LYS A 118 -1.18 -22.20 4.99
CA LYS A 118 -1.92 -21.74 6.18
C LYS A 118 -2.48 -20.32 6.05
N LEU A 119 -1.81 -19.45 5.28
CA LEU A 119 -2.18 -18.04 5.12
C LEU A 119 -3.22 -17.81 4.01
N ARG A 120 -3.48 -18.82 3.17
CA ARG A 120 -4.29 -18.71 1.94
C ARG A 120 -5.69 -18.12 2.17
N SER A 121 -6.41 -18.57 3.19
CA SER A 121 -7.74 -18.08 3.53
C SER A 121 -7.75 -16.68 4.18
N TYR A 122 -6.57 -16.16 4.54
CA TYR A 122 -6.37 -14.85 5.15
C TYR A 122 -5.73 -13.84 4.19
N LEU A 123 -5.66 -14.15 2.90
CA LEU A 123 -5.16 -13.25 1.85
C LEU A 123 -6.27 -12.94 0.82
N PRO A 124 -6.15 -11.82 0.08
CA PRO A 124 -6.90 -11.62 -1.15
C PRO A 124 -6.49 -12.67 -2.19
N GLU A 125 -7.44 -13.17 -2.99
CA GLU A 125 -7.18 -14.22 -3.98
C GLU A 125 -6.08 -13.81 -4.98
N GLN A 126 -6.11 -12.58 -5.47
CA GLN A 126 -5.13 -12.05 -6.42
C GLN A 126 -3.71 -11.97 -5.83
N PHE A 127 -3.59 -11.78 -4.52
CA PHE A 127 -2.32 -11.76 -3.79
C PHE A 127 -1.83 -13.18 -3.47
N TRP A 128 -2.75 -14.14 -3.35
CA TRP A 128 -2.42 -15.56 -3.23
C TRP A 128 -1.98 -16.16 -4.57
N GLU A 129 -2.66 -15.83 -5.66
CA GLU A 129 -2.27 -16.28 -7.01
C GLU A 129 -0.87 -15.79 -7.37
N HIS A 130 -0.57 -14.53 -7.06
CA HIS A 130 0.73 -13.87 -7.27
C HIS A 130 1.66 -13.86 -6.04
N ARG A 131 1.58 -14.90 -5.20
CA ARG A 131 2.34 -14.99 -3.94
C ARG A 131 3.86 -15.03 -4.11
N GLU A 132 4.37 -15.27 -5.32
CA GLU A 132 5.80 -15.26 -5.67
C GLU A 132 6.50 -13.92 -5.39
N PHE A 133 5.79 -12.79 -5.43
CA PHE A 133 6.34 -11.48 -5.05
C PHE A 133 6.53 -11.33 -3.53
N PHE A 134 5.93 -12.22 -2.74
CA PHE A 134 5.89 -12.17 -1.28
C PHE A 134 6.66 -13.32 -0.64
N PHE A 135 6.49 -14.56 -1.11
CA PHE A 135 6.97 -15.74 -0.42
C PHE A 135 8.14 -16.41 -1.14
N TYR A 136 9.18 -16.77 -0.38
CA TYR A 136 10.43 -17.31 -0.89
C TYR A 136 11.09 -18.25 0.14
N GLU A 137 11.98 -19.13 -0.34
CA GLU A 137 12.70 -20.09 0.49
C GLU A 137 13.57 -19.39 1.55
N GLY A 138 13.55 -19.91 2.79
CA GLY A 138 14.31 -19.34 3.91
C GLY A 138 13.69 -18.11 4.57
N MET A 139 12.52 -17.64 4.14
CA MET A 139 11.77 -16.58 4.81
C MET A 139 11.23 -17.01 6.19
N GLN A 140 10.94 -16.04 7.07
CA GLN A 140 10.36 -16.24 8.40
C GLN A 140 9.33 -15.16 8.75
N ILE A 141 8.04 -15.50 8.65
CA ILE A 141 6.93 -14.64 9.05
C ILE A 141 6.67 -14.83 10.54
N GLU A 142 6.81 -13.77 11.34
CA GLU A 142 6.43 -13.75 12.75
C GLU A 142 4.93 -13.42 12.86
N ILE A 143 4.12 -14.31 13.44
CA ILE A 143 2.68 -14.05 13.64
C ILE A 143 2.52 -13.11 14.84
N GLY A 144 2.20 -11.86 14.53
CA GLY A 144 2.03 -10.79 15.50
C GLY A 144 0.70 -10.80 16.24
N PRO A 145 0.54 -9.86 17.18
CA PRO A 145 -0.60 -9.81 18.09
C PRO A 145 -1.96 -9.61 17.41
N LYS A 146 -2.89 -10.52 17.69
CA LYS A 146 -4.17 -10.66 16.98
C LYS A 146 -5.11 -9.45 17.11
N ASN A 147 -5.05 -8.77 18.25
CA ASN A 147 -5.96 -7.66 18.62
C ASN A 147 -5.18 -6.39 19.01
N ARG A 148 -3.99 -6.14 18.41
CA ARG A 148 -3.15 -5.01 18.82
C ARG A 148 -3.83 -3.66 18.57
N ASP A 149 -3.78 -2.79 19.57
CA ASP A 149 -4.34 -1.44 19.43
C ASP A 149 -3.41 -0.50 18.66
N TYR A 150 -3.96 0.05 17.58
CA TYR A 150 -3.40 1.13 16.77
C TYR A 150 -4.34 2.35 16.75
N GLY A 151 -5.12 2.52 17.83
CA GLY A 151 -6.04 3.64 18.05
C GLY A 151 -5.36 5.01 17.93
N GLU A 152 -6.15 6.03 17.64
CA GLU A 152 -5.63 7.31 17.16
C GLU A 152 -5.01 8.16 18.30
N SER A 153 -4.43 9.30 17.97
CA SER A 153 -3.96 10.25 18.99
C SER A 153 -5.15 10.93 19.65
N LYS A 154 -5.12 11.12 20.97
CA LYS A 154 -6.26 11.61 21.78
C LYS A 154 -6.92 12.89 21.23
N VAL A 155 -6.13 13.82 20.68
CA VAL A 155 -6.61 15.04 20.00
C VAL A 155 -7.55 14.77 18.81
N PHE A 156 -7.32 13.69 18.07
CA PHE A 156 -8.14 13.28 16.94
C PHE A 156 -9.41 12.56 17.40
N GLU A 157 -9.33 11.80 18.50
CA GLU A 157 -10.50 11.21 19.17
C GLU A 157 -11.43 12.31 19.73
N ASP A 158 -10.87 13.35 20.35
CA ASP A 158 -11.63 14.50 20.85
C ASP A 158 -12.26 15.33 19.72
N ALA A 159 -11.52 15.56 18.63
CA ALA A 159 -12.07 16.18 17.43
C ALA A 159 -13.21 15.34 16.81
N THR A 160 -13.08 14.02 16.83
CA THR A 160 -14.13 13.08 16.39
C THR A 160 -15.37 13.20 17.28
N ALA A 161 -15.21 13.12 18.60
CA ALA A 161 -16.32 13.23 19.55
C ALA A 161 -17.07 14.57 19.44
N ARG A 162 -16.36 15.66 19.12
CA ARG A 162 -16.92 17.00 18.91
C ARG A 162 -17.66 17.15 17.58
N TRP A 163 -17.07 16.72 16.46
CA TRP A 163 -17.53 17.11 15.11
C TRP A 163 -18.18 15.99 14.27
N GLN A 164 -18.04 14.71 14.62
CA GLN A 164 -18.54 13.59 13.79
C GLN A 164 -20.05 13.69 13.47
N LYS A 165 -20.85 14.30 14.36
CA LYS A 165 -22.30 14.48 14.16
C LYS A 165 -22.67 15.54 13.12
N GLU A 166 -21.74 16.39 12.70
CA GLU A 166 -21.97 17.36 11.60
C GLU A 166 -21.70 16.74 10.22
N ALA A 167 -20.97 15.62 10.14
CA ALA A 167 -20.57 15.01 8.87
C ALA A 167 -21.68 14.13 8.27
N ALA A 168 -21.94 14.31 6.97
CA ALA A 168 -22.90 13.50 6.21
C ALA A 168 -22.43 13.25 4.76
N ILE A 169 -23.01 12.23 4.13
CA ILE A 169 -22.89 11.97 2.70
C ILE A 169 -23.90 12.84 1.95
N GLY A 170 -23.40 13.73 1.09
CA GLY A 170 -24.19 14.63 0.25
C GLY A 170 -24.41 14.10 -1.17
N ARG A 171 -24.84 15.01 -2.06
CA ARG A 171 -24.99 14.78 -3.50
C ARG A 171 -23.69 14.23 -4.12
N ASP A 172 -23.82 13.29 -5.05
CA ASP A 172 -22.73 12.63 -5.79
C ASP A 172 -21.65 11.93 -4.94
N GLY A 173 -21.95 11.68 -3.66
CA GLY A 173 -21.01 11.10 -2.69
C GLY A 173 -20.12 12.11 -1.96
N ALA A 174 -20.40 13.41 -2.08
CA ALA A 174 -19.70 14.49 -1.38
C ALA A 174 -19.68 14.30 0.15
N LEU A 175 -18.68 14.86 0.83
CA LEU A 175 -18.61 14.94 2.28
C LEU A 175 -19.03 16.35 2.73
N VAL A 176 -20.24 16.46 3.29
CA VAL A 176 -20.80 17.74 3.75
C VAL A 176 -20.74 17.84 5.28
N GLY A 177 -20.63 19.08 5.78
CA GLY A 177 -20.61 19.41 7.22
C GLY A 177 -19.37 18.98 8.01
N TYR A 178 -18.46 18.20 7.42
CA TYR A 178 -17.23 17.74 8.08
C TYR A 178 -16.27 18.88 8.47
N VAL A 179 -15.62 18.72 9.64
CA VAL A 179 -14.64 19.67 10.19
C VAL A 179 -13.28 19.00 10.44
N ALA A 180 -13.22 18.03 11.34
CA ALA A 180 -12.01 17.33 11.75
C ALA A 180 -12.38 16.00 12.46
N GLY A 181 -11.39 15.15 12.75
CA GLY A 181 -11.62 13.81 13.34
C GLY A 181 -12.13 12.79 12.31
N ARG A 182 -12.68 11.66 12.76
CA ARG A 182 -13.21 10.58 11.91
C ARG A 182 -14.66 10.89 11.45
N PRO A 183 -14.92 11.10 10.15
CA PRO A 183 -16.24 11.49 9.63
C PRO A 183 -17.40 10.58 10.04
N PHE A 184 -17.19 9.26 10.08
CA PHE A 184 -18.24 8.28 10.35
C PHE A 184 -17.79 7.23 11.38
N ALA A 185 -18.74 6.77 12.20
CA ALA A 185 -18.45 5.79 13.25
C ALA A 185 -18.34 4.37 12.66
N THR A 186 -17.20 3.71 12.84
CA THR A 186 -16.87 2.41 12.21
C THR A 186 -17.91 1.33 12.51
N GLU A 187 -18.46 1.32 13.73
CA GLU A 187 -19.42 0.34 14.21
C GLU A 187 -20.83 0.49 13.60
N LYS A 188 -21.06 1.55 12.82
CA LYS A 188 -22.30 1.83 12.09
C LYS A 188 -22.15 1.62 10.57
N ILE A 189 -21.03 1.07 10.14
CA ILE A 189 -20.74 0.70 8.75
C ILE A 189 -20.80 -0.83 8.67
N ASP A 190 -21.79 -1.34 7.95
CA ASP A 190 -21.93 -2.76 7.57
C ASP A 190 -22.14 -2.85 6.06
N CYS A 191 -21.27 -3.58 5.38
CA CYS A 191 -21.26 -3.61 3.91
C CYS A 191 -22.40 -4.41 3.26
N LYS A 192 -23.30 -5.02 4.04
CA LYS A 192 -24.47 -5.77 3.54
C LYS A 192 -25.76 -4.97 3.63
N SER A 193 -25.86 -4.03 4.56
CA SER A 193 -27.10 -3.34 4.93
C SER A 193 -27.04 -1.81 4.85
N ASP A 194 -25.86 -1.19 4.90
CA ASP A 194 -25.71 0.26 4.74
C ASP A 194 -25.42 0.62 3.26
N PRO A 195 -26.39 1.21 2.53
CA PRO A 195 -26.21 1.58 1.12
C PRO A 195 -25.18 2.70 0.90
N GLN A 196 -24.69 3.34 1.96
CA GLN A 196 -23.62 4.34 1.93
C GLN A 196 -22.30 3.82 2.52
N ALA A 197 -22.19 2.52 2.86
CA ALA A 197 -21.01 1.95 3.52
C ALA A 197 -19.71 2.32 2.80
N ALA A 198 -19.65 2.09 1.48
CA ALA A 198 -18.48 2.36 0.66
C ALA A 198 -18.02 3.83 0.72
N LEU A 199 -18.97 4.77 0.67
CA LEU A 199 -18.72 6.20 0.75
C LEU A 199 -18.23 6.61 2.15
N LYS A 200 -18.82 6.04 3.21
CA LYS A 200 -18.38 6.29 4.59
C LYS A 200 -16.98 5.74 4.84
N ILE A 201 -16.65 4.56 4.30
CA ILE A 201 -15.31 3.95 4.39
C ILE A 201 -14.27 4.79 3.66
N ILE A 202 -14.53 5.21 2.41
CA ILE A 202 -13.53 5.99 1.65
C ILE A 202 -13.33 7.39 2.23
N TRP A 203 -14.36 8.00 2.83
CA TRP A 203 -14.19 9.26 3.55
C TRP A 203 -13.42 9.08 4.86
N ASN A 204 -13.70 8.04 5.64
CA ASN A 204 -12.89 7.70 6.82
C ASN A 204 -11.43 7.41 6.44
N PHE A 205 -11.17 6.73 5.32
CA PHE A 205 -9.83 6.55 4.76
C PHE A 205 -9.16 7.89 4.38
N ASN A 206 -9.85 8.76 3.64
CA ASN A 206 -9.31 10.06 3.21
C ASN A 206 -9.06 11.02 4.37
N LYS A 207 -9.80 10.87 5.49
CA LYS A 207 -9.69 11.71 6.69
C LYS A 207 -9.01 11.00 7.87
N SER A 208 -8.42 9.82 7.65
CA SER A 208 -7.79 9.00 8.69
C SER A 208 -6.60 9.71 9.35
N TRP A 209 -6.34 9.40 10.63
CA TRP A 209 -5.27 10.08 11.37
C TRP A 209 -3.86 9.70 10.90
N ASN A 210 -3.24 10.63 10.16
CA ASN A 210 -1.87 10.51 9.65
C ASN A 210 -1.00 11.73 10.05
N GLY A 211 -1.29 12.34 11.21
CA GLY A 211 -0.61 13.55 11.68
C GLY A 211 -1.00 14.83 10.92
N SER A 212 -0.48 15.98 11.38
CA SER A 212 -0.78 17.30 10.82
C SER A 212 0.16 17.74 9.69
N GLY A 213 1.11 16.90 9.33
CA GLY A 213 2.01 17.09 8.20
C GLY A 213 2.84 15.85 7.93
N TRP A 214 3.88 16.02 7.12
CA TRP A 214 4.92 15.03 6.94
C TRP A 214 6.24 15.71 6.61
N LYS A 215 7.34 15.13 7.13
CA LYS A 215 8.70 15.35 6.65
C LYS A 215 9.38 13.99 6.67
N THR A 216 9.87 13.54 5.53
CA THR A 216 10.46 12.20 5.37
C THR A 216 11.51 12.20 4.26
N SER A 217 12.47 11.28 4.33
CA SER A 217 13.37 10.97 3.24
C SER A 217 12.87 9.72 2.51
N PHE A 218 13.11 9.64 1.19
CA PHE A 218 12.65 8.52 0.36
C PHE A 218 13.75 7.96 -0.53
N PHE A 219 13.61 6.68 -0.85
CA PHE A 219 14.31 5.98 -1.93
C PHE A 219 13.26 5.23 -2.75
N TYR A 220 13.44 5.27 -4.06
CA TYR A 220 12.48 4.78 -5.03
C TYR A 220 13.22 3.84 -5.96
N SER A 221 12.92 2.54 -5.88
CA SER A 221 13.57 1.49 -6.66
C SER A 221 12.66 0.92 -7.75
N TYR A 222 13.28 0.37 -8.80
CA TYR A 222 12.63 -0.17 -10.00
C TYR A 222 13.13 -1.58 -10.20
N TRP A 223 12.23 -2.50 -10.52
CA TRP A 223 12.55 -3.92 -10.68
C TRP A 223 11.85 -4.48 -11.91
N ASP A 224 12.52 -5.40 -12.61
CA ASP A 224 11.96 -6.16 -13.73
C ASP A 224 12.21 -7.65 -13.52
N ARG A 225 11.16 -8.42 -13.20
CA ARG A 225 11.18 -9.87 -12.89
C ARG A 225 12.28 -10.28 -11.89
N GLY A 226 12.54 -9.42 -10.91
CA GLY A 226 13.50 -9.62 -9.82
C GLY A 226 14.91 -9.04 -10.05
N GLU A 227 15.22 -8.56 -11.26
CA GLU A 227 16.41 -7.73 -11.47
C GLU A 227 16.12 -6.29 -10.98
N GLN A 228 16.85 -5.80 -9.97
CA GLN A 228 16.81 -4.39 -9.60
C GLN A 228 17.48 -3.57 -10.70
N LEU A 229 16.71 -2.69 -11.33
CA LEU A 229 17.19 -1.84 -12.41
C LEU A 229 18.09 -0.72 -11.85
N PRO A 230 19.05 -0.21 -12.64
CA PRO A 230 19.91 0.92 -12.25
C PRO A 230 19.16 2.26 -12.21
N LEU A 231 17.88 2.29 -12.59
CA LEU A 231 17.00 3.44 -12.40
C LEU A 231 16.51 3.48 -10.95
N PHE A 232 16.71 4.62 -10.29
CA PHE A 232 16.20 4.89 -8.95
C PHE A 232 15.95 6.39 -8.80
N TYR A 233 15.33 6.80 -7.68
CA TYR A 233 15.34 8.19 -7.22
C TYR A 233 15.57 8.23 -5.70
N LYS A 234 16.23 9.27 -5.19
CA LYS A 234 16.24 9.62 -3.76
C LYS A 234 15.86 11.07 -3.56
N GLY A 235 15.39 11.39 -2.37
CA GLY A 235 15.08 12.77 -2.02
C GLY A 235 14.39 12.89 -0.66
N SER A 236 13.71 14.02 -0.48
CA SER A 236 12.81 14.26 0.65
C SER A 236 11.39 14.60 0.17
N SER A 237 10.40 14.30 1.01
CA SER A 237 9.01 14.72 0.84
C SER A 237 8.60 15.51 2.08
N GLU A 238 8.00 16.69 1.87
CA GLU A 238 7.55 17.54 2.96
C GLU A 238 6.24 18.25 2.63
N GLY A 239 5.32 18.28 3.59
CA GLY A 239 3.99 18.87 3.45
C GLY A 239 3.25 19.02 4.77
N VAL A 240 2.09 19.68 4.71
CA VAL A 240 1.36 20.14 5.89
C VAL A 240 -0.14 20.23 5.62
N ALA A 241 -0.95 19.87 6.62
CA ALA A 241 -2.38 20.14 6.65
C ALA A 241 -2.62 21.64 6.92
N LEU A 242 -3.40 22.27 6.04
CA LEU A 242 -3.74 23.69 6.05
C LEU A 242 -5.15 23.95 6.60
N SER A 243 -5.99 22.92 6.57
CA SER A 243 -7.32 22.87 7.17
C SER A 243 -7.53 21.50 7.85
N GLN A 244 -8.70 21.27 8.45
CA GLN A 244 -9.08 20.00 9.11
C GLN A 244 -8.14 19.63 10.27
N ARG A 245 -7.47 20.62 10.87
CA ARG A 245 -6.55 20.51 12.01
C ARG A 245 -7.27 20.16 13.30
N VAL A 246 -6.61 19.37 14.15
CA VAL A 246 -7.17 18.85 15.42
C VAL A 246 -6.54 19.47 16.66
N GLU A 247 -5.42 20.19 16.52
CA GLU A 247 -4.71 20.76 17.66
C GLU A 247 -5.49 21.92 18.30
N PRO A 248 -5.44 22.09 19.64
CA PRO A 248 -6.29 23.04 20.37
C PRO A 248 -6.28 24.48 19.82
N GLN A 249 -5.13 24.96 19.35
CA GLN A 249 -4.93 26.31 18.80
C GLN A 249 -5.58 26.54 17.41
N TYR A 250 -6.19 25.51 16.81
CA TYR A 250 -6.98 25.59 15.57
C TYR A 250 -8.47 25.25 15.76
N VAL A 251 -8.91 24.95 16.98
CA VAL A 251 -10.30 24.55 17.27
C VAL A 251 -11.29 25.67 16.95
N GLU A 252 -10.99 26.90 17.36
CA GLU A 252 -11.87 28.08 17.14
C GLU A 252 -11.86 28.56 15.68
N SER A 253 -10.81 28.24 14.91
CA SER A 253 -10.80 28.42 13.44
C SER A 253 -11.40 27.24 12.68
N ARG A 254 -12.11 26.31 13.35
CA ARG A 254 -12.68 25.08 12.79
C ARG A 254 -11.67 24.29 11.95
N GLY A 255 -10.43 24.21 12.46
CA GLY A 255 -9.32 23.48 11.85
C GLY A 255 -8.50 24.25 10.82
N ASP A 256 -8.80 25.52 10.51
CA ASP A 256 -8.04 26.32 9.53
C ASP A 256 -6.75 26.93 10.11
N VAL A 257 -5.63 26.74 9.42
CA VAL A 257 -4.34 27.35 9.79
C VAL A 257 -4.30 28.85 9.50
N PHE A 258 -4.96 29.27 8.41
CA PHE A 258 -5.06 30.66 7.96
C PHE A 258 -6.52 31.08 7.81
N GLU A 259 -6.81 32.35 8.06
CA GLU A 259 -8.15 32.90 7.86
C GLU A 259 -8.63 32.67 6.41
N LYS A 260 -9.85 32.14 6.25
CA LYS A 260 -10.48 31.85 4.95
C LYS A 260 -9.65 30.88 4.06
N GLU A 261 -8.90 29.95 4.66
CA GLU A 261 -8.16 28.94 3.92
C GLU A 261 -9.09 28.07 3.05
N LYS A 262 -8.65 27.78 1.83
CA LYS A 262 -9.40 27.02 0.81
C LYS A 262 -8.74 25.67 0.49
N ARG A 263 -7.52 25.44 0.98
CA ARG A 263 -6.73 24.22 0.80
C ARG A 263 -6.89 23.29 2.01
N LEU A 264 -6.88 21.98 1.76
CA LEU A 264 -6.79 20.97 2.81
C LEU A 264 -5.33 20.73 3.20
N ALA A 265 -4.44 20.62 2.21
CA ALA A 265 -3.02 20.38 2.42
C ALA A 265 -2.18 20.99 1.30
N GLY A 266 -0.90 21.20 1.60
CA GLY A 266 0.12 21.57 0.61
C GLY A 266 1.45 20.89 0.90
N GLY A 267 2.12 20.37 -0.12
CA GLY A 267 3.39 19.64 0.05
C GLY A 267 3.94 19.09 -1.26
N GLY A 268 5.11 18.46 -1.22
CA GLY A 268 5.72 17.84 -2.40
C GLY A 268 7.13 17.31 -2.16
N VAL A 269 7.73 16.74 -3.21
CA VAL A 269 9.06 16.12 -3.17
C VAL A 269 10.17 17.07 -3.63
N THR A 270 11.39 16.82 -3.17
CA THR A 270 12.65 17.37 -3.70
C THR A 270 13.60 16.21 -3.99
N VAL A 271 13.95 16.00 -5.25
CA VAL A 271 14.87 14.94 -5.69
C VAL A 271 16.32 15.36 -5.44
N THR A 272 17.13 14.47 -4.89
CA THR A 272 18.57 14.67 -4.63
C THR A 272 19.47 13.75 -5.49
N GLU A 273 18.96 12.61 -5.92
CA GLU A 273 19.63 11.64 -6.81
C GLU A 273 18.59 10.98 -7.74
N PRO A 274 18.97 10.52 -8.94
CA PRO A 274 20.29 10.57 -9.60
C PRO A 274 20.69 12.00 -10.05
N PHE A 275 21.85 12.13 -10.70
CA PHE A 275 22.45 13.42 -11.04
C PHE A 275 21.62 14.25 -12.02
N ASP A 276 21.07 13.60 -13.04
CA ASP A 276 20.17 14.15 -14.06
C ASP A 276 18.80 14.56 -13.49
N ALA A 277 18.31 13.86 -12.47
CA ALA A 277 17.08 14.22 -11.76
C ALA A 277 17.30 15.22 -10.59
N ARG A 278 18.55 15.52 -10.23
CA ARG A 278 18.91 16.27 -9.00
C ARG A 278 18.34 17.68 -9.01
N GLY A 279 17.50 17.96 -8.02
CA GLY A 279 16.89 19.28 -7.82
C GLY A 279 15.57 19.48 -8.57
N ILE A 280 15.02 18.45 -9.21
CA ILE A 280 13.58 18.41 -9.53
C ILE A 280 12.80 18.55 -8.21
N MET A 281 11.78 19.40 -8.21
CA MET A 281 10.94 19.65 -7.04
C MET A 281 9.49 19.76 -7.44
N THR A 282 8.58 19.34 -6.56
CA THR A 282 7.14 19.51 -6.75
C THR A 282 6.48 20.29 -5.62
N LEU A 283 5.30 20.81 -5.91
CA LEU A 283 4.33 21.29 -4.94
C LEU A 283 2.93 20.92 -5.44
N SER A 284 2.15 20.23 -4.62
CA SER A 284 0.74 19.96 -4.83
C SER A 284 -0.10 20.70 -3.79
N TYR A 285 -1.30 21.14 -4.17
CA TYR A 285 -2.36 21.55 -3.24
C TYR A 285 -3.60 20.68 -3.45
N ARG A 286 -4.20 20.21 -2.35
CA ARG A 286 -5.58 19.71 -2.32
C ARG A 286 -6.52 20.78 -1.77
N TYR A 287 -7.76 20.82 -2.24
CA TYR A 287 -8.73 21.88 -1.92
C TYR A 287 -9.89 21.39 -1.05
N LYS A 288 -10.50 22.28 -0.25
CA LYS A 288 -11.77 21.97 0.44
C LYS A 288 -12.86 21.57 -0.54
N ALA A 289 -12.89 22.21 -1.70
CA ALA A 289 -13.80 21.88 -2.80
C ALA A 289 -13.56 20.48 -3.42
N SER A 290 -12.48 19.77 -3.10
CA SER A 290 -12.34 18.34 -3.49
C SER A 290 -13.27 17.42 -2.68
N ASP A 291 -13.79 17.89 -1.53
CA ASP A 291 -14.76 17.16 -0.71
C ASP A 291 -16.23 17.38 -1.21
N GLY A 292 -16.46 18.29 -2.16
CA GLY A 292 -17.79 18.69 -2.67
C GLY A 292 -18.41 17.77 -3.74
N PRO A 293 -19.62 18.08 -4.26
CA PRO A 293 -20.27 17.28 -5.31
C PRO A 293 -19.54 17.36 -6.65
N LEU A 294 -19.79 16.43 -7.57
CA LEU A 294 -18.91 16.13 -8.72
C LEU A 294 -18.63 17.33 -9.66
N ASP A 295 -19.63 18.18 -9.89
CA ASP A 295 -19.57 19.42 -10.68
C ASP A 295 -18.84 20.57 -9.98
N GLU A 296 -18.74 20.53 -8.64
CA GLU A 296 -17.98 21.46 -7.81
C GLU A 296 -16.60 20.88 -7.41
N ALA A 297 -16.38 19.58 -7.63
CA ALA A 297 -15.27 18.78 -7.11
C ALA A 297 -13.92 19.19 -7.71
N ARG A 298 -13.18 20.03 -6.98
CA ARG A 298 -11.89 20.55 -7.46
C ARG A 298 -10.76 19.52 -7.35
N ASN A 299 -10.21 19.14 -8.50
CA ASN A 299 -8.92 18.47 -8.62
C ASN A 299 -7.76 19.26 -7.97
N ASP A 300 -6.75 18.53 -7.50
CA ASP A 300 -5.49 19.10 -7.03
C ASP A 300 -4.82 19.99 -8.08
N ASP A 301 -4.02 20.95 -7.62
CA ASP A 301 -3.08 21.67 -8.48
C ASP A 301 -1.64 21.26 -8.19
N LEU A 302 -0.94 20.80 -9.23
CA LEU A 302 0.44 20.31 -9.16
C LEU A 302 1.38 21.20 -9.98
N TRP A 303 2.49 21.60 -9.37
CA TRP A 303 3.61 22.28 -10.02
C TRP A 303 4.88 21.44 -9.92
N VAL A 304 5.70 21.47 -10.97
CA VAL A 304 7.06 20.92 -11.01
C VAL A 304 8.06 22.00 -11.41
N TYR A 305 9.20 22.07 -10.74
CA TYR A 305 10.39 22.78 -11.20
C TYR A 305 11.36 21.78 -11.82
N ILE A 306 11.83 22.09 -13.04
CA ILE A 306 12.80 21.28 -13.77
C ILE A 306 14.12 22.08 -13.84
N PRO A 307 15.24 21.58 -13.26
CA PRO A 307 16.51 22.29 -13.16
C PRO A 307 17.05 22.85 -14.47
N ASP A 308 17.06 22.04 -15.53
CA ASP A 308 17.63 22.40 -16.83
C ASP A 308 16.83 23.49 -17.54
N LEU A 309 15.50 23.44 -17.39
CA LEU A 309 14.60 24.46 -17.91
C LEU A 309 14.58 25.74 -17.06
N ARG A 310 15.09 25.66 -15.81
CA ARG A 310 15.07 26.71 -14.77
C ARG A 310 13.68 27.35 -14.60
N ARG A 311 12.63 26.54 -14.73
CA ARG A 311 11.23 27.01 -14.77
C ARG A 311 10.32 26.06 -14.00
N VAL A 312 9.37 26.66 -13.28
CA VAL A 312 8.15 26.00 -12.83
C VAL A 312 7.20 25.79 -14.01
N ARG A 313 6.55 24.63 -14.07
CA ARG A 313 5.37 24.35 -14.90
C ARG A 313 4.26 23.79 -14.01
N ARG A 314 3.01 24.16 -14.29
CA ARG A 314 1.81 23.47 -13.75
C ARG A 314 1.57 22.23 -14.61
N ILE A 315 1.29 21.10 -13.98
CA ILE A 315 0.91 19.84 -14.63
C ILE A 315 -0.62 19.83 -14.85
N SER A 316 -1.09 19.20 -15.92
CA SER A 316 -2.52 19.11 -16.20
C SER A 316 -3.20 18.09 -15.27
N GLN A 317 -4.42 18.39 -14.84
CA GLN A 317 -5.19 17.54 -13.91
C GLN A 317 -5.55 16.18 -14.53
N ALA A 318 -5.69 16.10 -15.85
CA ALA A 318 -5.91 14.83 -16.57
C ALA A 318 -4.72 13.85 -16.40
N GLN A 319 -3.52 14.37 -16.15
CA GLN A 319 -2.28 13.58 -16.06
C GLN A 319 -2.05 12.94 -14.68
N ARG A 320 -2.99 13.02 -13.74
CA ARG A 320 -2.88 12.31 -12.46
C ARG A 320 -2.82 10.78 -12.63
N THR A 321 -3.41 10.29 -13.70
CA THR A 321 -3.42 8.86 -14.07
C THR A 321 -2.31 8.47 -15.05
N ASP A 322 -1.42 9.41 -15.41
CA ASP A 322 -0.18 9.09 -16.10
C ASP A 322 0.81 8.40 -15.14
N SER A 323 1.75 7.63 -15.70
CA SER A 323 2.90 7.09 -14.97
C SER A 323 3.77 8.21 -14.38
N ILE A 324 4.10 8.13 -13.09
CA ILE A 324 5.07 9.02 -12.46
C ILE A 324 6.47 8.65 -12.97
N GLN A 325 7.06 9.45 -13.85
CA GLN A 325 8.46 9.32 -14.30
C GLN A 325 8.86 7.94 -14.87
N GLY A 326 7.93 7.18 -15.46
CA GLY A 326 8.20 5.84 -16.01
C GLY A 326 8.06 4.69 -15.02
N THR A 327 7.40 4.92 -13.89
CA THR A 327 7.03 3.91 -12.88
C THR A 327 5.69 3.24 -13.22
N ASP A 328 5.40 2.13 -12.54
CA ASP A 328 4.05 1.56 -12.54
C ASP A 328 3.06 2.36 -11.65
N PHE A 329 3.51 3.25 -10.78
CA PHE A 329 2.65 4.15 -9.98
C PHE A 329 2.12 5.33 -10.81
N THR A 330 0.83 5.64 -10.65
CA THR A 330 0.23 6.94 -10.98
C THR A 330 0.12 7.81 -9.71
N MET A 331 -0.24 9.10 -9.83
CA MET A 331 -0.45 9.96 -8.65
C MET A 331 -1.60 9.45 -7.76
N ASP A 332 -2.60 8.82 -8.35
CA ASP A 332 -3.78 8.30 -7.63
C ASP A 332 -3.57 6.88 -7.07
N ASP A 333 -2.42 6.23 -7.34
CA ASP A 333 -2.02 4.95 -6.74
C ASP A 333 -1.30 5.09 -5.39
N LEU A 334 -0.80 6.28 -5.05
CA LEU A 334 -0.14 6.54 -3.77
C LEU A 334 -1.14 6.31 -2.63
N ARG A 335 -0.73 5.60 -1.57
CA ARG A 335 -1.61 5.07 -0.51
C ARG A 335 -2.76 4.20 -1.07
N SER A 336 -2.58 3.52 -2.21
CA SER A 336 -3.62 2.83 -3.01
C SER A 336 -4.74 3.70 -3.58
N PHE A 337 -5.08 4.82 -2.95
CA PHE A 337 -5.98 5.83 -3.49
C PHE A 337 -5.54 7.24 -3.06
N SER A 338 -5.23 8.09 -4.04
CA SER A 338 -5.06 9.53 -3.85
C SER A 338 -5.98 10.36 -4.76
N GLY A 339 -7.02 9.77 -5.34
CA GLY A 339 -7.99 10.49 -6.18
C GLY A 339 -8.90 11.45 -5.41
N VAL A 340 -9.92 11.98 -6.09
CA VAL A 340 -10.98 12.82 -5.52
C VAL A 340 -12.27 11.98 -5.43
N PRO A 341 -12.75 11.56 -4.24
CA PRO A 341 -13.77 10.51 -4.13
C PRO A 341 -15.07 10.71 -4.94
N PRO A 342 -15.65 11.93 -5.06
CA PRO A 342 -16.83 12.17 -5.91
C PRO A 342 -16.70 11.75 -7.38
N GLN A 343 -15.48 11.66 -7.91
CA GLN A 343 -15.17 11.29 -9.31
C GLN A 343 -15.24 9.77 -9.57
N TYR A 344 -15.56 8.98 -8.56
CA TYR A 344 -15.67 7.52 -8.64
C TYR A 344 -17.03 7.08 -8.08
N GLU A 345 -17.56 5.99 -8.61
CA GLU A 345 -18.58 5.19 -7.93
C GLU A 345 -17.91 4.24 -6.95
N TRP A 346 -18.56 4.01 -5.80
CA TRP A 346 -18.00 3.26 -4.68
C TRP A 346 -18.94 2.14 -4.27
N THR A 347 -18.39 0.93 -4.06
CA THR A 347 -19.16 -0.22 -3.59
C THR A 347 -18.34 -0.99 -2.56
N CYS A 348 -18.93 -1.36 -1.43
CA CYS A 348 -18.30 -2.30 -0.50
C CYS A 348 -18.76 -3.71 -0.89
N LEU A 349 -17.82 -4.63 -1.07
CA LEU A 349 -18.08 -5.97 -1.59
C LEU A 349 -18.22 -7.01 -0.47
N GLU A 350 -17.35 -6.92 0.54
CA GLU A 350 -17.30 -7.85 1.67
C GLU A 350 -16.58 -7.23 2.87
N GLU A 351 -16.67 -7.91 4.00
CA GLU A 351 -15.86 -7.68 5.19
C GLU A 351 -15.19 -8.99 5.59
N ARG A 352 -13.87 -8.98 5.75
CA ARG A 352 -13.08 -10.19 6.02
C ARG A 352 -11.89 -9.90 6.92
N ARG A 353 -11.51 -10.91 7.70
CA ARG A 353 -10.24 -10.92 8.43
C ARG A 353 -9.11 -11.38 7.51
N LEU A 354 -8.11 -10.53 7.34
CA LEU A 354 -6.91 -10.83 6.55
C LEU A 354 -5.68 -10.87 7.46
N ILE A 355 -4.56 -11.39 6.94
CA ILE A 355 -3.23 -11.26 7.53
C ILE A 355 -2.42 -10.23 6.72
N HIS A 356 -1.70 -9.33 7.39
CA HIS A 356 -0.93 -8.27 6.73
C HIS A 356 0.28 -7.79 7.57
N PRO A 357 1.44 -7.45 6.95
CA PRO A 357 2.60 -6.85 7.60
C PRO A 357 2.37 -5.37 8.01
N THR A 358 1.41 -5.18 8.91
CA THR A 358 0.81 -3.88 9.27
C THR A 358 1.77 -2.97 10.04
N ASN A 359 2.64 -3.55 10.88
CA ASN A 359 3.60 -2.81 11.68
C ASN A 359 4.95 -3.56 11.66
N ALA A 360 5.79 -3.17 10.70
CA ALA A 360 7.11 -3.73 10.45
C ALA A 360 8.05 -3.45 11.64
N THR A 361 8.52 -4.51 12.27
CA THR A 361 9.53 -4.48 13.33
C THR A 361 10.94 -4.35 12.79
N ARG A 362 11.20 -4.86 11.58
CA ARG A 362 12.55 -4.95 11.04
C ARG A 362 12.92 -3.65 10.33
N LEU A 363 14.13 -3.18 10.63
CA LEU A 363 14.69 -1.98 10.05
C LEU A 363 15.36 -2.32 8.70
N GLY A 364 14.61 -2.17 7.60
CA GLY A 364 15.12 -2.26 6.23
C GLY A 364 15.87 -1.01 5.75
N TYR A 365 15.93 -0.76 4.45
CA TYR A 365 16.67 0.39 3.90
C TYR A 365 16.18 1.74 4.46
N PRO A 366 17.05 2.73 4.75
CA PRO A 366 18.53 2.71 4.74
C PRO A 366 19.13 2.37 6.11
N TYR A 367 18.34 1.85 7.04
CA TYR A 367 18.83 1.44 8.36
C TYR A 367 19.77 0.24 8.26
N ARG A 368 19.50 -0.62 7.28
CA ARG A 368 20.30 -1.78 6.91
C ARG A 368 20.24 -1.99 5.41
N ASP A 369 21.41 -2.23 4.80
CA ASP A 369 21.52 -2.61 3.39
C ASP A 369 21.35 -4.14 3.16
N ASP A 370 21.33 -4.94 4.23
CA ASP A 370 21.23 -6.42 4.18
C ASP A 370 19.79 -6.97 4.38
N TYR A 371 18.77 -6.10 4.46
CA TYR A 371 17.39 -6.57 4.62
C TYR A 371 16.88 -7.26 3.34
N ASN A 372 16.56 -8.54 3.46
CA ASN A 372 16.10 -9.36 2.35
C ASN A 372 14.61 -9.11 2.04
N TYR A 373 14.36 -8.35 0.96
CA TYR A 373 13.02 -8.11 0.40
C TYR A 373 12.54 -9.21 -0.57
N GLY A 374 13.09 -10.43 -0.46
CA GLY A 374 12.80 -11.55 -1.36
C GLY A 374 13.35 -11.38 -2.79
N PRO A 375 13.22 -12.42 -3.64
CA PRO A 375 13.84 -12.47 -4.97
C PRO A 375 13.28 -11.43 -5.95
N TYR A 376 12.10 -10.86 -5.68
CA TYR A 376 11.51 -9.78 -6.49
C TYR A 376 11.72 -8.38 -5.91
N GLY A 377 12.33 -8.25 -4.73
CA GLY A 377 12.51 -6.95 -4.07
C GLY A 377 11.24 -6.35 -3.47
N PHE A 378 10.16 -7.13 -3.30
CA PHE A 378 8.85 -6.63 -2.88
C PHE A 378 8.32 -7.25 -1.56
N SER A 379 9.05 -8.19 -0.97
CA SER A 379 8.56 -8.93 0.18
C SER A 379 8.86 -8.25 1.52
N TYR A 380 7.92 -8.43 2.47
CA TYR A 380 8.10 -8.24 3.91
C TYR A 380 7.84 -9.54 4.69
N ALA A 381 8.02 -10.71 4.06
CA ALA A 381 7.87 -12.03 4.69
C ALA A 381 9.03 -12.44 5.63
N ASN A 382 9.97 -11.50 5.88
CA ASN A 382 10.95 -11.52 6.97
C ASN A 382 10.60 -10.42 7.99
N ASP A 383 9.34 -10.37 8.43
CA ASP A 383 8.85 -9.41 9.43
C ASP A 383 7.59 -9.94 10.12
N ARG A 384 7.02 -9.14 11.01
CA ARG A 384 5.79 -9.44 11.75
C ARG A 384 4.54 -9.17 10.92
N TRP A 385 3.67 -10.17 10.82
CA TRP A 385 2.40 -10.14 10.12
C TRP A 385 1.25 -10.34 11.11
N GLU A 386 0.23 -9.50 11.03
CA GLU A 386 -0.84 -9.40 12.04
C GLU A 386 -2.21 -9.67 11.39
N LEU A 387 -3.12 -10.28 12.14
CA LEU A 387 -4.51 -10.44 11.71
C LEU A 387 -5.26 -9.10 11.86
N ARG A 388 -5.91 -8.67 10.77
CA ARG A 388 -6.61 -7.38 10.65
C ARG A 388 -8.01 -7.62 10.13
N ASP A 389 -9.02 -7.01 10.74
CA ASP A 389 -10.37 -6.96 10.18
C ASP A 389 -10.44 -5.81 9.16
N ALA A 390 -10.93 -6.10 7.95
CA ALA A 390 -10.89 -5.16 6.83
C ALA A 390 -12.20 -5.15 6.02
N PHE A 391 -12.53 -3.97 5.49
CA PHE A 391 -13.53 -3.79 4.44
C PHE A 391 -12.89 -4.02 3.06
N LEU A 392 -13.58 -4.66 2.12
CA LEU A 392 -13.22 -4.61 0.70
C LEU A 392 -14.06 -3.56 -0.03
N VAL A 393 -13.43 -2.49 -0.49
CA VAL A 393 -14.09 -1.40 -1.22
C VAL A 393 -13.58 -1.35 -2.66
N ARG A 394 -14.51 -1.40 -3.61
CA ARG A 394 -14.29 -1.17 -5.04
C ARG A 394 -14.49 0.29 -5.39
N PHE A 395 -13.61 0.84 -6.23
CA PHE A 395 -13.87 2.06 -6.97
C PHE A 395 -14.02 1.80 -8.47
N ASN A 396 -14.99 2.49 -9.09
CA ASN A 396 -15.19 2.55 -10.53
C ASN A 396 -15.08 4.02 -10.98
N PRO A 397 -14.09 4.40 -11.81
CA PRO A 397 -13.96 5.78 -12.27
C PRO A 397 -15.14 6.22 -13.12
N LYS A 398 -15.66 7.44 -12.89
CA LYS A 398 -16.78 8.00 -13.67
C LYS A 398 -16.36 8.52 -15.05
N ASN A 399 -15.06 8.70 -15.29
CA ASN A 399 -14.49 9.15 -16.56
C ASN A 399 -14.01 7.98 -17.44
N GLU A 400 -14.32 8.06 -18.74
CA GLU A 400 -13.99 7.01 -19.72
C GLU A 400 -12.48 6.91 -20.01
N ASP A 401 -11.75 8.02 -19.93
CA ASP A 401 -10.30 8.09 -20.17
C ASP A 401 -9.44 7.46 -19.06
N HIS A 402 -10.01 7.15 -17.89
CA HIS A 402 -9.23 6.60 -16.76
C HIS A 402 -8.63 5.22 -17.14
N PRO A 403 -7.36 4.90 -16.82
CA PRO A 403 -6.71 3.69 -17.34
C PRO A 403 -7.19 2.40 -16.66
N TYR A 404 -7.63 2.45 -15.40
CA TYR A 404 -8.33 1.32 -14.75
C TYR A 404 -9.82 1.28 -15.12
N HIS A 405 -10.37 0.08 -15.32
CA HIS A 405 -11.82 -0.17 -15.24
C HIS A 405 -12.32 -0.07 -13.80
N HIS A 406 -11.54 -0.62 -12.86
CA HIS A 406 -11.82 -0.56 -11.43
C HIS A 406 -10.55 -0.87 -10.61
N LYS A 407 -10.58 -0.54 -9.32
CA LYS A 407 -9.63 -1.05 -8.33
C LYS A 407 -10.40 -1.51 -7.09
N ASP A 408 -10.00 -2.64 -6.55
CA ASP A 408 -10.45 -3.15 -5.26
C ASP A 408 -9.39 -2.82 -4.19
N ILE A 409 -9.81 -2.33 -3.04
CA ILE A 409 -8.95 -1.88 -1.93
C ILE A 409 -9.45 -2.52 -0.63
N TRP A 410 -8.57 -3.27 0.03
CA TRP A 410 -8.75 -3.75 1.40
C TRP A 410 -8.32 -2.66 2.39
N ILE A 411 -9.25 -2.19 3.22
CA ILE A 411 -9.07 -1.08 4.14
C ILE A 411 -9.30 -1.56 5.58
N ASP A 412 -8.30 -1.37 6.44
CA ASP A 412 -8.32 -1.77 7.85
C ASP A 412 -9.43 -1.08 8.66
N LYS A 413 -10.26 -1.83 9.39
CA LYS A 413 -11.43 -1.26 10.12
C LYS A 413 -11.04 -0.34 11.28
N GLN A 414 -9.86 -0.51 11.89
CA GLN A 414 -9.43 0.27 13.06
C GLN A 414 -8.75 1.59 12.66
N THR A 415 -7.87 1.54 11.66
CA THR A 415 -6.92 2.61 11.31
C THR A 415 -7.19 3.24 9.94
N TYR A 416 -8.03 2.62 9.12
CA TYR A 416 -8.28 2.97 7.71
C TYR A 416 -7.00 3.14 6.87
N GLN A 417 -5.94 2.39 7.21
CA GLN A 417 -4.81 2.17 6.33
C GLN A 417 -5.18 1.15 5.23
N PRO A 418 -4.68 1.32 4.00
CA PRO A 418 -4.80 0.30 2.95
C PRO A 418 -3.89 -0.88 3.27
N LEU A 419 -4.42 -2.09 3.24
CA LEU A 419 -3.64 -3.33 3.39
C LEU A 419 -3.19 -3.83 2.02
N TYR A 420 -4.16 -4.07 1.13
CA TYR A 420 -3.95 -4.67 -0.18
C TYR A 420 -4.83 -3.99 -1.23
N SER A 421 -4.42 -3.97 -2.49
CA SER A 421 -5.27 -3.48 -3.58
C SER A 421 -4.96 -4.12 -4.92
N SER A 422 -6.02 -4.39 -5.70
CA SER A 422 -5.98 -5.06 -6.99
C SER A 422 -6.60 -4.14 -8.05
N ALA A 423 -5.80 -3.67 -9.00
CA ALA A 423 -6.22 -2.76 -10.07
C ALA A 423 -6.36 -3.51 -11.41
N TYR A 424 -7.46 -3.27 -12.12
CA TYR A 424 -7.81 -3.97 -13.36
C TYR A 424 -7.88 -2.99 -14.53
N ASP A 425 -7.36 -3.41 -15.68
CA ASP A 425 -7.33 -2.59 -16.90
C ASP A 425 -8.72 -2.48 -17.58
N ARG A 426 -8.80 -1.75 -18.70
CA ARG A 426 -10.04 -1.57 -19.47
C ARG A 426 -10.59 -2.84 -20.14
N LYS A 427 -9.82 -3.93 -20.24
CA LYS A 427 -10.32 -5.25 -20.66
C LYS A 427 -10.88 -6.05 -19.47
N LYS A 428 -10.70 -5.57 -18.23
CA LYS A 428 -10.98 -6.25 -16.96
C LYS A 428 -9.94 -7.31 -16.58
N GLU A 429 -8.77 -7.32 -17.23
CA GLU A 429 -7.65 -8.16 -16.84
C GLU A 429 -6.97 -7.55 -15.59
N LEU A 430 -6.52 -8.38 -14.66
CA LEU A 430 -5.74 -7.91 -13.51
C LEU A 430 -4.44 -7.28 -14.04
N TRP A 431 -4.12 -6.07 -13.57
CA TRP A 431 -2.97 -5.31 -14.06
C TRP A 431 -1.97 -5.01 -12.96
N LYS A 432 -2.41 -4.48 -11.81
CA LYS A 432 -1.48 -4.10 -10.73
C LYS A 432 -1.93 -4.58 -9.35
N LEU A 433 -0.96 -4.99 -8.53
CA LEU A 433 -1.11 -5.20 -7.10
C LEU A 433 -0.40 -4.07 -6.34
N ILE A 434 -1.02 -3.52 -5.29
CA ILE A 434 -0.48 -2.44 -4.44
C ILE A 434 -0.62 -2.84 -2.97
N TRP A 435 0.43 -2.63 -2.18
CA TRP A 435 0.40 -2.81 -0.71
C TRP A 435 1.38 -1.87 -0.01
N HIS A 436 1.24 -1.75 1.31
CA HIS A 436 1.92 -0.73 2.10
C HIS A 436 2.39 -1.28 3.44
N ASN A 437 3.57 -0.87 3.88
CA ASN A 437 4.13 -1.25 5.18
C ASN A 437 4.26 -0.01 6.04
N PHE A 438 3.96 -0.15 7.33
CA PHE A 438 3.96 0.96 8.29
C PHE A 438 4.81 0.61 9.51
N ARG A 439 5.09 1.62 10.33
CA ARG A 439 5.63 1.50 11.69
C ARG A 439 4.71 2.20 12.67
N TRP A 440 4.45 1.54 13.78
CA TRP A 440 3.68 2.11 14.88
C TRP A 440 4.55 3.01 15.75
N THR A 441 4.11 4.23 16.00
CA THR A 441 4.92 5.25 16.69
C THR A 441 5.30 4.90 18.12
N GLU A 442 4.43 4.19 18.87
CA GLU A 442 4.72 3.80 20.26
C GLU A 442 5.86 2.77 20.38
N ASP A 443 6.20 2.07 19.28
CA ASP A 443 7.36 1.16 19.26
C ASP A 443 8.69 1.94 19.15
N TRP A 444 8.66 3.26 18.87
CA TRP A 444 9.84 4.08 18.53
C TRP A 444 9.93 5.40 19.32
N LEU A 445 9.64 5.33 20.63
CA LEU A 445 9.58 6.48 21.54
C LEU A 445 10.93 6.93 22.14
N GLY A 446 12.06 6.33 21.75
CA GLY A 446 13.40 6.70 22.23
C GLY A 446 13.65 6.46 23.72
N LYS A 447 12.85 5.59 24.36
CA LYS A 447 12.91 5.31 25.82
C LYS A 447 14.00 4.31 26.20
N THR A 448 14.41 3.47 25.25
CA THR A 448 15.44 2.43 25.37
C THR A 448 16.21 2.31 24.04
N PRO A 449 17.38 1.66 23.99
CA PRO A 449 18.11 1.44 22.73
C PRO A 449 17.29 0.72 21.66
N GLU A 450 16.40 -0.19 22.06
CA GLU A 450 15.55 -1.00 21.17
C GLU A 450 14.36 -0.22 20.62
N THR A 451 13.93 0.82 21.34
CA THR A 451 12.84 1.75 20.94
C THR A 451 13.37 3.06 20.35
N THR A 452 14.67 3.12 20.04
CA THR A 452 15.35 4.29 19.45
C THR A 452 15.41 4.16 17.93
N ASP A 453 14.93 5.18 17.21
CA ASP A 453 15.20 5.34 15.77
C ASP A 453 16.67 5.80 15.58
N PRO A 454 17.57 4.96 15.04
CA PRO A 454 18.99 5.32 14.91
C PRO A 454 19.27 6.36 13.81
N LEU A 455 18.25 6.78 13.05
CA LEU A 455 18.34 7.87 12.07
C LEU A 455 17.64 9.15 12.56
N ALA A 456 16.97 9.13 13.72
CA ALA A 456 16.46 10.31 14.39
C ALA A 456 17.54 10.95 15.26
N ARG A 457 17.78 12.26 15.09
CA ARG A 457 18.73 13.06 15.91
C ARG A 457 18.44 12.97 17.41
N ASP A 458 17.16 12.82 17.72
CA ASP A 458 16.49 12.81 19.01
C ASP A 458 16.09 11.39 19.45
N GLY A 459 16.42 10.34 18.67
CA GLY A 459 16.03 8.95 18.93
C GLY A 459 14.53 8.64 18.74
N VAL A 460 13.68 9.66 18.62
CA VAL A 460 12.22 9.52 18.46
C VAL A 460 11.85 9.58 16.97
N TYR A 461 11.30 8.48 16.44
CA TYR A 461 10.92 8.34 15.02
C TYR A 461 9.89 9.39 14.58
N ASN A 462 8.95 9.73 15.48
CA ASN A 462 7.90 10.72 15.23
C ASN A 462 7.62 11.53 16.51
N PRO A 463 8.32 12.67 16.71
CA PRO A 463 8.23 13.45 17.94
C PRO A 463 6.94 14.28 18.01
N PRO A 464 6.53 14.71 19.22
CA PRO A 464 5.39 15.60 19.43
C PRO A 464 5.58 16.99 18.82
N TRP A 465 4.48 17.74 18.75
CA TRP A 465 4.46 19.14 18.32
C TRP A 465 3.43 19.95 19.12
N GLU A 466 3.39 21.27 18.91
CA GLU A 466 2.48 22.19 19.61
C GLU A 466 1.01 21.70 19.53
N GLY A 467 0.47 21.26 20.67
CA GLY A 467 -0.89 20.75 20.81
C GLY A 467 -1.08 19.26 20.54
N VAL A 468 -0.02 18.47 20.34
CA VAL A 468 -0.06 17.00 20.22
C VAL A 468 1.15 16.37 20.93
N ASP A 469 0.97 16.04 22.21
CA ASP A 469 2.03 15.50 23.07
C ASP A 469 2.23 13.97 22.89
N GLU A 470 1.17 13.23 22.58
CA GLU A 470 1.19 11.78 22.35
C GLU A 470 0.79 11.46 20.90
N VAL A 471 1.79 11.14 20.06
CA VAL A 471 1.63 10.97 18.61
C VAL A 471 1.42 9.49 18.25
N ARG A 472 0.25 8.94 18.56
CA ARG A 472 -0.20 7.58 18.20
C ARG A 472 -0.69 7.52 16.74
N THR A 473 0.04 6.88 15.83
CA THR A 473 -0.35 6.68 14.41
C THR A 473 0.52 5.62 13.71
N LEU A 474 -0.02 4.91 12.70
CA LEU A 474 0.78 4.08 11.79
C LEU A 474 1.42 4.97 10.72
N ARG A 475 2.73 5.21 10.83
CA ARG A 475 3.50 5.96 9.83
C ARG A 475 3.94 5.04 8.70
N LEU A 476 3.69 5.46 7.46
CA LEU A 476 4.19 4.79 6.27
C LEU A 476 5.72 4.57 6.35
N ALA A 477 6.16 3.37 5.96
CA ALA A 477 7.56 2.95 5.88
C ALA A 477 7.92 2.39 4.48
N SER A 478 6.96 1.83 3.75
CA SER A 478 7.12 1.50 2.32
C SER A 478 5.79 1.48 1.57
N GLN A 479 5.82 1.82 0.29
CA GLN A 479 4.73 1.56 -0.68
C GLN A 479 5.27 0.67 -1.79
N ILE A 480 4.51 -0.33 -2.21
CA ILE A 480 4.91 -1.23 -3.31
C ILE A 480 3.80 -1.29 -4.35
N ILE A 481 4.20 -1.35 -5.63
CA ILE A 481 3.34 -1.71 -6.75
C ILE A 481 4.03 -2.77 -7.61
N VAL A 482 3.26 -3.73 -8.11
CA VAL A 482 3.72 -4.73 -9.09
C VAL A 482 2.73 -4.78 -10.24
N ASN A 483 3.24 -4.70 -11.47
CA ASN A 483 2.50 -4.86 -12.71
C ASN A 483 2.57 -6.33 -13.14
N VAL A 484 1.53 -7.09 -12.83
CA VAL A 484 1.51 -8.55 -13.00
C VAL A 484 1.44 -8.98 -14.48
N GLN A 485 1.12 -8.05 -15.39
CA GLN A 485 1.09 -8.31 -16.84
C GLN A 485 2.49 -8.28 -17.48
N SER A 486 3.48 -7.65 -16.83
CA SER A 486 4.87 -7.51 -17.32
C SER A 486 5.92 -8.14 -16.41
N GLY A 487 5.61 -8.25 -15.11
CA GLY A 487 6.56 -8.59 -14.05
C GLY A 487 7.45 -7.42 -13.61
N THR A 488 7.11 -6.19 -13.99
CA THR A 488 7.76 -4.97 -13.48
C THR A 488 7.14 -4.52 -12.17
N GLY A 489 7.85 -3.69 -11.41
CA GLY A 489 7.27 -3.00 -10.27
C GLY A 489 8.21 -2.01 -9.60
N ASN A 490 7.70 -1.37 -8.56
CA ASN A 490 8.40 -0.34 -7.81
C ASN A 490 8.18 -0.47 -6.31
N ARG A 491 9.22 -0.15 -5.54
CA ARG A 491 9.20 -0.02 -4.08
C ARG A 491 9.64 1.39 -3.70
N ILE A 492 8.94 2.00 -2.76
CA ILE A 492 9.19 3.36 -2.26
C ILE A 492 9.43 3.30 -0.76
N GLU A 493 10.66 3.01 -0.34
CA GLU A 493 11.06 3.08 1.06
C GLU A 493 11.07 4.53 1.58
N VAL A 494 10.51 4.75 2.77
CA VAL A 494 10.47 6.05 3.44
C VAL A 494 10.89 5.94 4.90
N TRP A 495 11.69 6.90 5.37
CA TRP A 495 12.25 6.91 6.73
C TRP A 495 12.28 8.31 7.34
N ASN A 496 12.60 8.38 8.64
CA ASN A 496 12.53 9.58 9.46
C ASN A 496 11.18 10.30 9.32
N ASN A 497 10.09 9.53 9.21
CA ASN A 497 8.79 10.00 8.73
C ASN A 497 7.98 10.72 9.82
N LYS A 498 8.51 11.88 10.25
CA LYS A 498 7.90 12.75 11.26
C LYS A 498 6.59 13.34 10.71
N GLY A 499 5.53 13.26 11.51
CA GLY A 499 4.15 13.66 11.18
C GLY A 499 3.74 15.05 11.66
N GLY A 500 4.65 15.77 12.31
CA GLY A 500 4.43 17.14 12.74
C GLY A 500 4.50 18.16 11.59
N PRO A 501 3.83 19.31 11.74
CA PRO A 501 3.92 20.44 10.81
C PRO A 501 5.22 21.23 11.03
N PRO A 502 5.59 22.15 10.12
CA PRO A 502 6.53 23.23 10.45
C PRO A 502 6.00 24.05 11.65
N PRO A 503 6.86 24.44 12.61
CA PRO A 503 6.41 24.95 13.91
C PRO A 503 5.81 26.37 13.85
N SER A 504 6.05 27.16 12.80
CA SER A 504 5.45 28.48 12.65
C SER A 504 4.58 28.64 11.40
N LYS A 505 3.53 29.46 11.49
CA LYS A 505 2.70 29.87 10.34
C LYS A 505 3.53 30.56 9.23
N GLY A 506 4.68 31.14 9.56
CA GLY A 506 5.64 31.70 8.61
C GLY A 506 6.39 30.63 7.80
N GLU A 507 6.79 29.53 8.44
CA GLU A 507 7.39 28.39 7.76
C GLU A 507 6.38 27.60 6.95
N ILE A 508 5.15 27.42 7.47
CA ILE A 508 4.03 26.84 6.71
C ILE A 508 3.84 27.63 5.41
N ARG A 509 3.79 28.98 5.47
CA ARG A 509 3.71 29.83 4.25
C ARG A 509 4.86 29.55 3.29
N ARG A 510 6.11 29.51 3.74
CA ARG A 510 7.29 29.21 2.89
C ARG A 510 7.26 27.79 2.31
N LEU A 511 6.75 26.82 3.07
CA LEU A 511 6.61 25.43 2.63
C LEU A 511 5.57 25.31 1.51
N VAL A 512 4.47 26.06 1.59
CA VAL A 512 3.37 26.03 0.61
C VAL A 512 3.39 27.22 -0.36
N ASP A 513 4.56 27.82 -0.62
CA ASP A 513 4.73 28.86 -1.64
C ASP A 513 5.23 28.27 -2.96
N ILE A 514 4.59 28.62 -4.08
CA ILE A 514 5.04 28.24 -5.43
C ILE A 514 6.41 28.88 -5.73
N GLY A 515 6.68 30.09 -5.21
CA GLY A 515 7.95 30.80 -5.32
C GLY A 515 9.14 30.02 -4.74
N ARG A 516 8.91 29.12 -3.76
CA ARG A 516 9.93 28.21 -3.23
C ARG A 516 10.58 27.38 -4.35
N LEU A 517 9.79 27.01 -5.36
CA LEU A 517 10.23 26.11 -6.43
C LEU A 517 11.25 26.77 -7.37
N ASN A 518 11.23 28.09 -7.53
CA ASN A 518 12.27 28.81 -8.27
C ASN A 518 13.60 28.95 -7.49
N LYS A 519 13.61 28.62 -6.19
CA LYS A 519 14.72 28.86 -5.25
C LYS A 519 15.12 30.34 -5.16
N GLY A 520 14.14 31.25 -5.16
CA GLY A 520 14.36 32.70 -5.08
C GLY A 520 14.86 33.33 -6.38
N ARG A 521 14.29 32.92 -7.51
CA ARG A 521 14.60 33.41 -8.87
C ARG A 521 13.34 33.79 -9.64
#